data_AF-A0A7C5BN04-F1
#
_entry.id   AF-A0A7C5BN04-F1
#
_cell.length_a   1.000
_cell.length_b   1.000
_cell.length_c   1.000
_cell.angle_alpha   90.00
_cell.angle_beta   90.00
_cell.angle_gamma   90.00
#
_symmetry.space_group_name_H-M   'P 1'
#
loop_
_entity.id
_entity.type
_entity.pdbx_description
1 polymer ?
#
loop_
_entity_poly.entity_id
_entity_poly.type
_entity_poly.pdbx_seq_one_letter_code
_entity_poly.pdbx_strand_id
1 'polypeptide(L)'
;MAINKSAIYRELSAIHPARSAKSFEFKFQNISAILYEQKLSYVDGLRPMGNYQIALKTSVLNYLKQAKPNEQSPIDILVDKLRRLRNRDYLPIHGKGTGRYGLSLEYYLSIPQNSSKEADFMGIELKTKKGKSLQTLFSRVPSRYLACKDKNQLVEKFGYFDEKRNRQALYTSFNNTQDSLGFNLIANKDKIVVNKKKTEILEYDNSVLENALLSNHNKTAYVSVSSQRLKNGNAGCRFDQLLYCKTPSLLNFLHLANDGNMYLDFTLSETNGRVKDHGFLWRVPQDAIGDLYQETQLIDLSLN
;
A
#
# COMPACT_ATOMS: atom_id res chain seq x y z
N MET A 1 5.61 22.46 7.39
CA MET A 1 6.63 23.52 7.23
C MET A 1 7.99 22.86 6.98
N ALA A 2 8.76 23.30 5.98
CA ALA A 2 10.11 22.78 5.76
C ALA A 2 11.04 23.38 6.84
N ILE A 3 11.56 22.54 7.74
CA ILE A 3 12.37 23.00 8.86
C ILE A 3 13.86 22.96 8.47
N ASN A 4 14.56 24.07 8.67
CA ASN A 4 16.02 24.13 8.53
C ASN A 4 16.68 23.51 9.77
N LYS A 5 16.87 22.18 9.75
CA LYS A 5 17.46 21.42 10.85
C LYS A 5 18.85 21.96 11.26
N SER A 6 19.67 22.32 10.27
CA SER A 6 21.02 22.84 10.51
C SER A 6 21.03 24.15 11.29
N ALA A 7 20.05 25.04 11.05
CA ALA A 7 19.91 26.27 11.83
C ALA A 7 19.58 25.95 13.30
N ILE A 8 18.59 25.09 13.54
CA ILE A 8 18.19 24.65 14.89
C ILE A 8 19.36 23.99 15.63
N TYR A 9 20.15 23.14 14.95
CA TYR A 9 21.31 22.50 15.58
C TYR A 9 22.37 23.50 15.99
N ARG A 10 22.60 24.57 15.22
CA ARG A 10 23.54 25.63 15.61
C ARG A 10 23.06 26.38 16.85
N GLU A 11 21.77 26.72 16.91
CA GLU A 11 21.16 27.36 18.08
C GLU A 11 21.29 26.48 19.34
N LEU A 12 20.98 25.19 19.23
CA LEU A 12 21.09 24.25 20.34
C LEU A 12 22.55 24.00 20.75
N SER A 13 23.49 23.95 19.80
CA SER A 13 24.91 23.83 20.11
C SER A 13 25.43 25.05 20.87
N ALA A 14 24.91 26.25 20.60
CA ALA A 14 25.29 27.45 21.35
C ALA A 14 24.84 27.37 22.83
N ILE A 15 23.68 26.76 23.09
CA ILE A 15 23.13 26.58 24.45
C ILE A 15 23.77 25.36 25.15
N HIS A 16 24.11 24.32 24.40
CA HIS A 16 24.66 23.06 24.91
C HIS A 16 25.97 22.71 24.20
N PRO A 17 27.08 23.40 24.52
CA PRO A 17 28.34 23.28 23.79
C PRO A 17 28.98 21.89 23.86
N ALA A 18 28.65 21.08 24.89
CA ALA A 18 29.13 19.71 25.03
C ALA A 18 28.40 18.70 24.11
N ARG A 19 27.39 19.12 23.34
CA ARG A 19 26.59 18.25 22.47
C ARG A 19 26.83 18.58 21.00
N SER A 20 27.05 17.54 20.20
CA SER A 20 27.19 17.67 18.75
C SER A 20 25.83 17.74 18.05
N ALA A 21 25.81 18.29 16.82
CA ALA A 21 24.64 18.25 15.94
C ALA A 21 24.04 16.85 15.79
N LYS A 22 24.90 15.82 15.68
CA LYS A 22 24.49 14.41 15.61
C LYS A 22 23.75 13.96 16.87
N SER A 23 24.15 14.45 18.05
CA SER A 23 23.46 14.14 19.31
C SER A 23 22.06 14.73 19.34
N PHE A 24 21.86 15.94 18.80
CA PHE A 24 20.52 16.55 18.70
C PHE A 24 19.65 15.84 17.66
N GLU A 25 20.19 15.55 16.48
CA GLU A 25 19.50 14.76 15.45
C GLU A 25 19.00 13.44 16.04
N PHE A 26 19.87 12.68 16.73
CA PHE A 26 19.49 11.42 17.37
C PHE A 26 18.39 11.59 18.42
N LYS A 27 18.46 12.65 19.24
CA LYS A 27 17.41 12.95 20.23
C LYS A 27 16.07 13.28 19.55
N PHE A 28 16.09 14.05 18.46
CA PHE A 28 14.88 14.39 17.71
C PHE A 28 14.29 13.21 16.96
N GLN A 29 15.10 12.29 16.46
CA GLN A 29 14.64 11.04 15.86
C GLN A 29 13.99 10.12 16.91
N ASN A 30 14.50 10.12 18.15
CA ASN A 30 13.86 9.41 19.27
C ASN A 30 12.50 10.04 19.65
N ILE A 31 12.38 11.37 19.62
CA ILE A 31 11.08 12.05 19.78
C ILE A 31 10.14 11.67 18.63
N SER A 32 10.64 11.66 17.39
CA SER A 32 9.86 11.29 16.20
C SER A 32 9.34 9.84 16.28
N ALA A 33 10.10 8.93 16.88
CA ALA A 33 9.63 7.57 17.16
C ALA A 33 8.44 7.52 18.12
N ILE A 34 8.49 8.30 19.20
CA ILE A 34 7.35 8.42 20.12
C ILE A 34 6.14 9.00 19.40
N LEU A 35 6.31 10.07 18.59
CA LEU A 35 5.23 10.66 17.82
C LEU A 35 4.64 9.67 16.81
N TYR A 36 5.49 8.91 16.12
CA TYR A 36 5.09 7.88 15.17
C TYR A 36 4.23 6.80 15.84
N GLU A 37 4.64 6.28 17.01
CA GLU A 37 3.83 5.33 17.78
C GLU A 37 2.47 5.90 18.21
N GLN A 38 2.40 7.20 18.50
CA GLN A 38 1.15 7.88 18.84
C GLN A 38 0.33 8.28 17.60
N LYS A 39 0.76 7.90 16.39
CA LYS A 39 0.15 8.29 15.11
C LYS A 39 0.06 9.80 14.93
N LEU A 40 1.06 10.52 15.44
CA LEU A 40 1.21 11.97 15.33
C LEU A 40 2.25 12.34 14.27
N SER A 41 2.10 13.54 13.70
CA SER A 41 3.03 14.05 12.71
C SER A 41 4.38 14.40 13.34
N TYR A 42 5.45 14.18 12.58
CA TYR A 42 6.81 14.55 12.92
C TYR A 42 7.50 15.22 11.72
N VAL A 43 8.64 15.83 12.01
CA VAL A 43 9.40 16.67 11.07
C VAL A 43 10.02 15.82 9.95
N ASP A 44 9.88 16.28 8.72
CA ASP A 44 10.48 15.64 7.54
C ASP A 44 12.01 15.53 7.69
N GLY A 45 12.57 14.35 7.37
CA GLY A 45 14.01 14.10 7.49
C GLY A 45 14.49 13.81 8.91
N LEU A 46 13.59 13.74 9.90
CA LEU A 46 13.84 13.18 11.24
C LEU A 46 13.17 11.81 11.36
N ARG A 47 13.66 10.84 10.59
CA ARG A 47 13.11 9.47 10.57
C ARG A 47 13.12 8.88 12.00
N PRO A 48 11.99 8.28 12.46
CA PRO A 48 11.93 7.55 13.72
C PRO A 48 13.08 6.54 13.90
N MET A 49 13.71 6.58 15.08
CA MET A 49 14.68 5.55 15.49
C MET A 49 13.98 4.46 16.30
N GLY A 50 14.29 3.19 16.01
CA GLY A 50 13.56 2.05 16.57
C GLY A 50 13.69 1.83 18.08
N ASN A 51 14.64 2.51 18.75
CA ASN A 51 14.84 2.40 20.19
C ASN A 51 15.02 3.78 20.82
N TYR A 52 14.28 4.06 21.89
CA TYR A 52 14.42 5.26 22.70
C TYR A 52 14.22 4.95 24.19
N GLN A 53 14.68 5.86 25.06
CA GLN A 53 14.57 5.71 26.51
C GLN A 53 13.12 5.92 26.99
N ILE A 54 12.63 5.05 27.87
CA ILE A 54 11.26 5.14 28.43
C ILE A 54 10.99 6.50 29.09
N ALA A 55 11.96 7.05 29.84
CA ALA A 55 11.82 8.37 30.47
C ALA A 55 11.57 9.51 29.47
N LEU A 56 12.11 9.40 28.24
CA LEU A 56 11.82 10.35 27.17
C LEU A 56 10.36 10.28 26.73
N LYS A 57 9.80 9.07 26.61
CA LYS A 57 8.38 8.89 26.26
C LYS A 57 7.47 9.62 27.23
N THR A 58 7.67 9.41 28.53
CA THR A 58 6.88 10.10 29.57
C THR A 58 6.98 11.62 29.44
N SER A 59 8.19 12.15 29.21
CA SER A 59 8.42 13.58 29.06
C SER A 59 7.70 14.16 27.82
N VAL A 60 7.78 13.47 26.69
CA VAL A 60 7.12 13.89 25.44
C VAL A 60 5.60 13.84 25.59
N LEU A 61 5.04 12.76 26.14
CA LEU A 61 3.59 12.64 26.34
C LEU A 61 3.05 13.70 27.31
N ASN A 62 3.79 14.03 28.37
CA ASN A 62 3.41 15.11 29.29
C ASN A 62 3.42 16.48 28.59
N TYR A 63 4.44 16.75 27.77
CA TYR A 63 4.50 17.98 26.98
C TYR A 63 3.32 18.09 26.02
N LEU A 64 2.99 17.02 25.28
CA LEU A 64 1.87 17.02 24.33
C LEU A 64 0.53 17.30 25.01
N LYS A 65 0.30 16.74 26.21
CA LYS A 65 -0.91 17.01 26.99
C LYS A 65 -1.05 18.48 27.37
N GLN A 66 0.07 19.16 27.66
CA GLN A 66 0.08 20.57 28.06
C GLN A 66 -0.01 21.50 26.85
N ALA A 67 0.75 21.20 25.81
CA ALA A 67 0.89 22.06 24.63
C ALA A 67 -0.37 22.08 23.74
N LYS A 68 -1.23 21.06 23.83
CA LYS A 68 -2.46 20.91 23.01
C LYS A 68 -2.24 21.34 21.55
N PRO A 69 -1.31 20.68 20.84
CA PRO A 69 -0.96 21.10 19.48
C PRO A 69 -2.18 21.08 18.57
N ASN A 70 -2.23 22.02 17.62
CA ASN A 70 -3.34 22.12 16.67
C ASN A 70 -3.53 20.80 15.89
N GLU A 71 -4.75 20.26 15.91
CA GLU A 71 -5.09 19.00 15.27
C GLU A 71 -5.33 19.22 13.77
N GLN A 72 -4.26 19.25 12.98
CA GLN A 72 -4.39 19.13 11.53
C GLN A 72 -4.76 17.68 11.17
N SER A 73 -5.70 17.49 10.24
CA SER A 73 -6.11 16.14 9.88
C SER A 73 -4.95 15.36 9.22
N PRO A 74 -4.84 14.03 9.42
CA PRO A 74 -3.79 13.23 8.80
C PRO A 74 -3.70 13.39 7.27
N ILE A 75 -4.84 13.54 6.59
CA ILE A 75 -4.85 13.70 5.13
C ILE A 75 -4.27 15.04 4.70
N ASP A 76 -4.57 16.14 5.41
CA ASP A 76 -4.01 17.46 5.07
C ASP A 76 -2.49 17.47 5.24
N ILE A 77 -1.99 16.85 6.32
CA ILE A 77 -0.54 16.71 6.56
C ILE A 77 0.12 15.89 5.45
N LEU A 78 -0.52 14.80 5.02
CA LEU A 78 -0.03 13.97 3.92
C LEU A 78 0.01 14.76 2.61
N VAL A 79 -1.08 15.44 2.25
CA VAL A 79 -1.18 16.28 1.05
C VAL A 79 -0.10 17.36 1.04
N ASP A 80 0.09 18.06 2.16
CA ASP A 80 1.13 19.07 2.31
C ASP A 80 2.54 18.48 2.11
N LYS A 81 2.80 17.30 2.67
CA LYS A 81 4.09 16.58 2.47
C LYS A 81 4.27 16.23 1.00
N LEU A 82 3.26 15.68 0.35
CA LEU A 82 3.33 15.26 -1.05
C LEU A 82 3.48 16.43 -2.02
N ARG A 83 2.77 17.54 -1.81
CA ARG A 83 2.95 18.79 -2.57
C ARG A 83 4.38 19.30 -2.46
N ARG A 84 4.98 19.30 -1.26
CA ARG A 84 6.40 19.63 -1.07
C ARG A 84 7.34 18.71 -1.83
N LEU A 85 7.05 17.41 -1.89
CA LEU A 85 7.85 16.46 -2.66
C LEU A 85 7.69 16.71 -4.16
N ARG A 86 6.46 16.93 -4.63
CA ARG A 86 6.17 17.24 -6.03
C ARG A 86 6.83 18.53 -6.50
N ASN A 87 6.91 19.55 -5.65
CA ASN A 87 7.57 20.83 -5.95
C ASN A 87 9.10 20.72 -6.09
N ARG A 88 9.70 19.58 -5.69
CA ARG A 88 11.09 19.24 -5.99
C ARG A 88 11.25 18.55 -7.35
N ASP A 89 10.17 18.52 -8.14
CA ASP A 89 10.04 17.84 -9.41
C ASP A 89 10.34 16.32 -9.30
N TYR A 90 11.12 15.74 -10.21
CA TYR A 90 11.42 14.31 -10.16
C TYR A 90 12.53 13.98 -9.16
N LEU A 91 12.17 13.12 -8.22
CA LEU A 91 13.03 12.62 -7.15
C LEU A 91 13.71 11.30 -7.54
N PRO A 92 14.98 11.06 -7.17
CA PRO A 92 15.63 9.76 -7.35
C PRO A 92 14.80 8.61 -6.75
N ILE A 93 14.68 7.51 -7.48
CA ILE A 93 14.01 6.30 -6.98
C ILE A 93 14.90 5.62 -5.94
N HIS A 94 14.30 5.24 -4.82
CA HIS A 94 14.90 4.38 -3.79
C HIS A 94 14.33 2.96 -3.89
N GLY A 95 15.22 1.96 -3.89
CA GLY A 95 14.86 0.55 -3.99
C GLY A 95 14.86 -0.01 -5.42
N LYS A 96 14.58 -1.32 -5.53
CA LYS A 96 14.57 -2.07 -6.80
C LYS A 96 13.26 -2.85 -6.94
N GLY A 97 13.01 -3.41 -8.13
CA GLY A 97 11.84 -4.25 -8.39
C GLY A 97 10.54 -3.45 -8.61
N THR A 98 9.40 -4.13 -8.49
CA THR A 98 8.06 -3.58 -8.75
C THR A 98 7.59 -2.63 -7.65
N GLY A 99 7.99 -2.86 -6.39
CA GLY A 99 7.63 -2.03 -5.23
C GLY A 99 8.45 -0.75 -5.04
N ARG A 100 9.41 -0.46 -5.93
CA ARG A 100 10.36 0.67 -5.78
C ARG A 100 9.70 2.05 -5.61
N TYR A 101 8.52 2.26 -6.17
CA TYR A 101 7.81 3.54 -6.02
C TYR A 101 7.23 3.73 -4.62
N GLY A 102 6.71 2.65 -4.00
CA GLY A 102 6.26 2.66 -2.60
C GLY A 102 7.42 2.90 -1.65
N LEU A 103 8.52 2.17 -1.85
CA LEU A 103 9.74 2.37 -1.08
C LEU A 103 10.30 3.80 -1.21
N SER A 104 10.18 4.40 -2.40
CA SER A 104 10.57 5.80 -2.62
C SER A 104 9.65 6.76 -1.85
N LEU A 105 8.34 6.55 -1.91
CA LEU A 105 7.36 7.36 -1.20
C LEU A 105 7.61 7.33 0.31
N GLU A 106 7.70 6.14 0.90
CA GLU A 106 8.00 5.94 2.32
C GLU A 106 9.32 6.62 2.72
N TYR A 107 10.36 6.43 1.89
CA TYR A 107 11.67 7.03 2.13
C TYR A 107 11.58 8.55 2.27
N TYR A 108 10.91 9.21 1.31
CA TYR A 108 10.78 10.66 1.27
C TYR A 108 9.81 11.22 2.32
N LEU A 109 8.78 10.46 2.70
CA LEU A 109 7.90 10.79 3.83
C LEU A 109 8.55 10.50 5.20
N SER A 110 9.78 9.96 5.20
CA SER A 110 10.51 9.57 6.41
C SER A 110 9.84 8.45 7.22
N ILE A 111 8.97 7.66 6.58
CA ILE A 111 8.30 6.52 7.18
C ILE A 111 9.34 5.40 7.38
N PRO A 112 9.47 4.83 8.59
CA PRO A 112 10.38 3.71 8.83
C PRO A 112 9.84 2.42 8.21
N GLN A 113 10.69 1.72 7.46
CA GLN A 113 10.33 0.40 6.94
C GLN A 113 10.14 -0.59 8.09
N ASN A 114 8.99 -1.24 8.13
CA ASN A 114 8.68 -2.27 9.10
C ASN A 114 7.71 -3.29 8.47
N SER A 115 7.56 -4.47 9.08
CA SER A 115 6.62 -5.50 8.64
C SER A 115 5.29 -5.46 9.40
N SER A 116 4.92 -4.29 9.94
CA SER A 116 3.68 -4.12 10.68
C SER A 116 2.47 -4.27 9.77
N LYS A 117 1.34 -4.67 10.35
CA LYS A 117 0.02 -4.60 9.71
C LYS A 117 -0.69 -3.28 9.99
N GLU A 118 0.01 -2.30 10.55
CA GLU A 118 -0.52 -0.97 10.78
C GLU A 118 -0.38 -0.11 9.52
N ALA A 119 -1.28 0.86 9.39
CA ALA A 119 -1.28 1.78 8.27
C ALA A 119 -0.01 2.63 8.25
N ASP A 120 0.53 2.88 7.06
CA ASP A 120 1.83 3.53 6.87
C ASP A 120 1.92 4.96 7.44
N PHE A 121 0.83 5.74 7.33
CA PHE A 121 0.84 7.16 7.65
C PHE A 121 -0.34 7.57 8.54
N MET A 122 -0.11 7.64 9.86
CA MET A 122 -1.08 8.18 10.83
C MET A 122 -2.50 7.56 10.68
N GLY A 123 -2.58 6.26 10.38
CA GLY A 123 -3.85 5.57 10.14
C GLY A 123 -4.34 5.55 8.69
N ILE A 124 -3.54 6.05 7.73
CA ILE A 124 -3.79 5.99 6.29
C ILE A 124 -2.79 5.03 5.64
N GLU A 125 -3.29 4.03 4.93
CA GLU A 125 -2.50 3.13 4.09
C GLU A 125 -2.02 3.86 2.83
N LEU A 126 -0.76 3.69 2.44
CA LEU A 126 -0.20 4.31 1.24
C LEU A 126 0.01 3.28 0.14
N LYS A 127 -0.64 3.48 -1.00
CA LYS A 127 -0.42 2.64 -2.19
C LYS A 127 0.06 3.49 -3.34
N THR A 128 1.19 3.09 -3.96
CA THR A 128 1.70 3.78 -5.14
C THR A 128 1.39 3.01 -6.41
N LYS A 129 1.10 3.75 -7.47
CA LYS A 129 0.78 3.19 -8.78
C LYS A 129 1.46 3.94 -9.90
N LYS A 130 2.10 3.20 -10.80
CA LYS A 130 2.54 3.71 -12.10
C LYS A 130 1.69 3.11 -13.23
N GLY A 131 1.13 3.97 -14.08
CA GLY A 131 0.39 3.58 -15.28
C GLY A 131 -0.97 2.93 -14.99
N LYS A 132 -1.56 2.30 -16.02
CA LYS A 132 -2.93 1.77 -16.01
C LYS A 132 -3.06 0.30 -15.58
N SER A 133 -2.06 -0.27 -14.91
CA SER A 133 -2.12 -1.69 -14.51
C SER A 133 -3.16 -1.93 -13.40
N LEU A 134 -3.60 -3.18 -13.21
CA LEU A 134 -4.53 -3.55 -12.13
C LEU A 134 -3.90 -3.41 -10.75
N GLN A 135 -4.59 -2.78 -9.79
CA GLN A 135 -4.17 -2.59 -8.42
C GLN A 135 -4.60 -3.77 -7.55
N THR A 136 -3.65 -4.40 -6.87
CA THR A 136 -3.98 -5.45 -5.91
C THR A 136 -4.63 -4.85 -4.67
N LEU A 137 -5.83 -5.33 -4.37
CA LEU A 137 -6.57 -5.02 -3.16
C LEU A 137 -6.04 -5.90 -2.04
N PHE A 138 -6.29 -7.21 -2.13
CA PHE A 138 -5.87 -8.23 -1.14
C PHE A 138 -5.58 -9.57 -1.81
N SER A 139 -4.98 -10.48 -1.05
CA SER A 139 -4.88 -11.91 -1.38
C SER A 139 -5.80 -12.70 -0.46
N ARG A 140 -6.60 -13.63 -1.03
CA ARG A 140 -7.50 -14.46 -0.23
C ARG A 140 -7.74 -15.81 -0.90
N VAL A 141 -7.44 -16.90 -0.18
CA VAL A 141 -7.81 -18.26 -0.61
C VAL A 141 -9.33 -18.41 -0.66
N PRO A 142 -9.88 -19.26 -1.54
CA PRO A 142 -11.32 -19.49 -1.62
C PRO A 142 -11.91 -20.02 -0.31
N SER A 143 -13.20 -19.74 -0.10
CA SER A 143 -13.99 -20.39 0.94
C SER A 143 -14.02 -21.91 0.72
N ARG A 144 -14.14 -22.34 -0.54
CA ARG A 144 -14.26 -23.76 -0.89
C ARG A 144 -13.74 -24.03 -2.29
N TYR A 145 -13.07 -25.16 -2.46
CA TYR A 145 -12.79 -25.76 -3.77
C TYR A 145 -13.94 -26.72 -4.12
N LEU A 146 -14.53 -26.56 -5.30
CA LEU A 146 -15.71 -27.34 -5.74
C LEU A 146 -15.30 -28.48 -6.69
N ALA A 147 -14.34 -28.23 -7.58
CA ALA A 147 -13.84 -29.22 -8.54
C ALA A 147 -12.49 -29.85 -8.14
N CYS A 148 -11.89 -29.37 -7.06
CA CYS A 148 -10.58 -29.76 -6.56
C CYS A 148 -10.61 -30.00 -5.05
N LYS A 149 -9.70 -30.84 -4.55
CA LYS A 149 -9.48 -31.02 -3.12
C LYS A 149 -8.79 -29.81 -2.49
N ASP A 150 -7.81 -29.25 -3.19
CA ASP A 150 -6.98 -28.15 -2.74
C ASP A 150 -6.33 -27.42 -3.95
N LYS A 151 -5.49 -26.43 -3.65
CA LYS A 151 -4.72 -25.68 -4.65
C LYS A 151 -3.72 -26.53 -5.44
N ASN A 152 -3.23 -27.64 -4.89
CA ASN A 152 -2.29 -28.50 -5.61
C ASN A 152 -3.02 -29.19 -6.76
N GLN A 153 -4.18 -29.77 -6.46
CA GLN A 153 -5.02 -30.37 -7.49
C GLN A 153 -5.57 -29.32 -8.49
N LEU A 154 -5.76 -28.07 -8.06
CA LEU A 154 -6.13 -26.97 -8.96
C LEU A 154 -5.05 -26.74 -10.03
N VAL A 155 -3.78 -26.69 -9.64
CA VAL A 155 -2.64 -26.53 -10.58
C VAL A 155 -2.49 -27.77 -11.45
N GLU A 156 -2.60 -28.96 -10.88
CA GLU A 156 -2.49 -30.23 -11.62
C GLU A 156 -3.56 -30.35 -12.71
N LYS A 157 -4.83 -30.05 -12.39
CA LYS A 157 -5.96 -30.22 -13.33
C LYS A 157 -6.08 -29.09 -14.34
N PHE A 158 -5.80 -27.85 -13.95
CA PHE A 158 -6.13 -26.67 -14.75
C PHE A 158 -4.93 -25.79 -15.10
N GLY A 159 -3.75 -26.12 -14.59
CA GLY A 159 -2.51 -25.48 -14.99
C GLY A 159 -2.05 -25.89 -16.39
N TYR A 160 -0.97 -25.28 -16.81
CA TYR A 160 -0.25 -25.55 -18.04
C TYR A 160 1.25 -25.65 -17.73
N PHE A 161 1.98 -26.35 -18.59
CA PHE A 161 3.42 -26.45 -18.47
C PHE A 161 4.09 -25.18 -19.01
N ASP A 162 4.79 -24.43 -18.16
CA ASP A 162 5.60 -23.26 -18.53
C ASP A 162 6.99 -23.75 -18.96
N GLU A 163 7.15 -24.07 -20.24
CA GLU A 163 8.41 -24.59 -20.81
C GLU A 163 9.61 -23.69 -20.50
N LYS A 164 9.41 -22.35 -20.56
CA LYS A 164 10.48 -21.38 -20.32
C LYS A 164 11.02 -21.43 -18.89
N ARG A 165 10.18 -21.83 -17.93
CA ARG A 165 10.56 -21.96 -16.51
C ARG A 165 10.60 -23.41 -16.03
N ASN A 166 10.39 -24.37 -16.92
CA ASN A 166 10.37 -25.81 -16.66
C ASN A 166 9.53 -26.18 -15.42
N ARG A 167 8.26 -25.77 -15.39
CA ARG A 167 7.36 -25.95 -14.23
C ARG A 167 5.89 -26.03 -14.63
N GLN A 168 5.07 -26.71 -13.84
CA GLN A 168 3.62 -26.58 -13.94
C GLN A 168 3.15 -25.25 -13.35
N ALA A 169 2.20 -24.59 -14.00
CA ALA A 169 1.87 -23.21 -13.74
C ALA A 169 0.37 -22.95 -13.94
N LEU A 170 -0.24 -22.18 -13.03
CA LEU A 170 -1.56 -21.61 -13.21
C LEU A 170 -1.46 -20.11 -12.90
N TYR A 171 -1.02 -19.38 -13.93
CA TYR A 171 -1.01 -17.91 -13.93
C TYR A 171 -2.07 -17.42 -14.89
N THR A 172 -3.12 -16.81 -14.35
CA THR A 172 -4.15 -16.17 -15.16
C THR A 172 -4.79 -15.02 -14.39
N SER A 173 -5.46 -14.13 -15.11
CA SER A 173 -6.19 -12.97 -14.58
C SER A 173 -7.50 -12.85 -15.34
N PHE A 174 -8.61 -12.95 -14.63
CA PHE A 174 -9.95 -12.97 -15.22
C PHE A 174 -10.93 -12.17 -14.38
N ASN A 175 -11.98 -11.67 -15.03
CA ASN A 175 -13.09 -10.94 -14.42
C ASN A 175 -14.41 -11.70 -14.69
N ASN A 176 -15.54 -11.01 -14.84
CA ASN A 176 -16.81 -11.63 -15.24
C ASN A 176 -16.82 -12.24 -16.66
N THR A 177 -15.82 -11.91 -17.48
CA THR A 177 -15.63 -12.42 -18.84
C THR A 177 -14.58 -13.52 -18.85
N GLN A 178 -14.80 -14.51 -19.71
CA GLN A 178 -13.93 -15.66 -19.85
C GLN A 178 -12.53 -15.27 -20.36
N ASP A 179 -11.49 -15.67 -19.64
CA ASP A 179 -10.11 -15.55 -20.10
C ASP A 179 -9.71 -16.64 -21.12
N SER A 180 -8.45 -16.60 -21.56
CA SER A 180 -7.90 -17.57 -22.52
C SER A 180 -7.80 -19.01 -21.98
N LEU A 181 -7.75 -19.20 -20.66
CA LEU A 181 -7.78 -20.52 -20.02
C LEU A 181 -9.21 -21.02 -19.75
N GLY A 182 -10.18 -20.15 -19.96
CA GLY A 182 -11.59 -20.43 -19.81
C GLY A 182 -12.18 -20.04 -18.46
N PHE A 183 -11.49 -19.27 -17.62
CA PHE A 183 -11.97 -18.86 -16.30
C PHE A 183 -12.78 -17.57 -16.33
N ASN A 184 -13.81 -17.47 -15.49
CA ASN A 184 -14.55 -16.23 -15.23
C ASN A 184 -15.18 -16.21 -13.82
N LEU A 185 -15.58 -15.01 -13.39
CA LEU A 185 -16.30 -14.73 -12.15
C LEU A 185 -17.80 -14.64 -12.43
N ILE A 186 -18.60 -15.15 -11.49
CA ILE A 186 -20.03 -14.87 -11.40
C ILE A 186 -20.32 -14.45 -9.97
N ALA A 187 -20.70 -13.18 -9.77
CA ALA A 187 -21.13 -12.70 -8.47
C ALA A 187 -22.63 -12.98 -8.29
N ASN A 188 -22.96 -13.66 -7.20
CA ASN A 188 -24.32 -13.95 -6.76
C ASN A 188 -24.62 -13.16 -5.48
N LYS A 189 -25.84 -13.28 -4.97
CA LYS A 189 -26.29 -12.56 -3.76
C LYS A 189 -25.37 -12.78 -2.55
N ASP A 190 -24.94 -14.02 -2.32
CA ASP A 190 -24.25 -14.41 -1.09
C ASP A 190 -22.78 -14.81 -1.27
N LYS A 191 -22.32 -14.92 -2.53
CA LYS A 191 -20.98 -15.42 -2.88
C LYS A 191 -20.54 -15.03 -4.29
N ILE A 192 -19.24 -15.10 -4.55
CA ILE A 192 -18.68 -15.11 -5.91
C ILE A 192 -18.21 -16.52 -6.25
N VAL A 193 -18.61 -17.02 -7.42
CA VAL A 193 -18.20 -18.33 -7.95
C VAL A 193 -17.21 -18.12 -9.09
N VAL A 194 -16.10 -18.85 -9.05
CA VAL A 194 -15.18 -18.97 -10.19
C VAL A 194 -15.58 -20.18 -11.01
N ASN A 195 -15.78 -19.95 -12.29
CA ASN A 195 -16.12 -20.98 -13.25
C ASN A 195 -14.95 -21.20 -14.21
N LYS A 196 -14.87 -22.41 -14.78
CA LYS A 196 -14.11 -22.69 -15.98
C LYS A 196 -15.05 -23.29 -17.01
N LYS A 197 -15.36 -22.53 -18.07
CA LYS A 197 -16.42 -22.87 -19.03
C LYS A 197 -17.75 -23.11 -18.30
N LYS A 198 -18.23 -24.36 -18.20
CA LYS A 198 -19.51 -24.74 -17.58
C LYS A 198 -19.36 -25.40 -16.21
N THR A 199 -18.16 -25.39 -15.64
CA THR A 199 -17.86 -26.07 -14.37
C THR A 199 -17.50 -25.06 -13.30
N GLU A 200 -18.21 -25.11 -12.17
CA GLU A 200 -17.86 -24.34 -10.97
C GLU A 200 -16.58 -24.93 -10.35
N ILE A 201 -15.58 -24.09 -10.13
CA ILE A 201 -14.25 -24.53 -9.71
C ILE A 201 -14.04 -24.28 -8.22
N LEU A 202 -14.38 -23.08 -7.76
CA LEU A 202 -14.23 -22.64 -6.38
C LEU A 202 -15.14 -21.44 -6.11
N GLU A 203 -15.36 -21.15 -4.84
CA GLU A 203 -16.25 -20.07 -4.40
C GLU A 203 -15.66 -19.26 -3.24
N TYR A 204 -16.14 -18.02 -3.14
CA TYR A 204 -15.84 -17.06 -2.08
C TYR A 204 -17.13 -16.57 -1.46
N ASP A 205 -17.33 -16.86 -0.18
CA ASP A 205 -18.46 -16.30 0.58
C ASP A 205 -18.24 -14.80 0.77
N ASN A 206 -19.34 -14.05 0.76
CA ASN A 206 -19.33 -12.62 0.99
C ASN A 206 -18.62 -12.23 2.30
N SER A 207 -18.81 -13.01 3.37
CA SER A 207 -18.17 -12.77 4.67
C SER A 207 -16.64 -12.87 4.60
N VAL A 208 -16.09 -13.77 3.78
CA VAL A 208 -14.64 -13.93 3.60
C VAL A 208 -14.07 -12.74 2.82
N LEU A 209 -14.80 -12.26 1.81
CA LEU A 209 -14.43 -11.09 1.01
C LEU A 209 -14.51 -9.80 1.84
N GLU A 210 -15.59 -9.62 2.59
CA GLU A 210 -15.78 -8.47 3.48
C GLU A 210 -14.69 -8.41 4.56
N ASN A 211 -14.42 -9.52 5.24
CA ASN A 211 -13.32 -9.59 6.20
C ASN A 211 -11.96 -9.24 5.56
N ALA A 212 -11.72 -9.67 4.32
CA ALA A 212 -10.50 -9.32 3.60
C ALA A 212 -10.43 -7.82 3.27
N LEU A 213 -11.53 -7.22 2.80
CA LEU A 213 -11.65 -5.78 2.55
C LEU A 213 -11.43 -4.96 3.82
N LEU A 214 -12.09 -5.30 4.91
CA LEU A 214 -12.00 -4.58 6.18
C LEU A 214 -10.65 -4.76 6.89
N SER A 215 -9.97 -5.89 6.67
CA SER A 215 -8.62 -6.09 7.19
C SER A 215 -7.59 -5.18 6.54
N ASN A 216 -7.86 -4.73 5.31
CA ASN A 216 -7.06 -3.73 4.62
C ASN A 216 -7.59 -2.35 4.95
N HIS A 217 -7.03 -1.73 5.99
CA HIS A 217 -7.15 -0.32 6.38
C HIS A 217 -8.36 0.47 5.84
N ASN A 218 -9.21 0.94 6.76
CA ASN A 218 -10.40 1.72 6.43
C ASN A 218 -10.15 3.02 5.61
N LYS A 219 -8.89 3.49 5.57
CA LYS A 219 -8.46 4.71 4.90
C LYS A 219 -7.23 4.40 4.05
N THR A 220 -7.30 4.66 2.75
CA THR A 220 -6.20 4.41 1.82
C THR A 220 -5.96 5.62 0.93
N ALA A 221 -4.71 6.01 0.73
CA ALA A 221 -4.29 7.01 -0.23
C ALA A 221 -3.57 6.33 -1.40
N TYR A 222 -4.21 6.36 -2.57
CA TYR A 222 -3.63 5.88 -3.82
C TYR A 222 -2.88 7.04 -4.49
N VAL A 223 -1.55 6.96 -4.49
CA VAL A 223 -0.66 7.99 -5.04
C VAL A 223 -0.22 7.58 -6.44
N SER A 224 -0.57 8.40 -7.43
CA SER A 224 -0.12 8.22 -8.81
C SER A 224 1.33 8.68 -8.98
N VAL A 225 2.06 7.95 -9.81
CA VAL A 225 3.50 8.14 -10.00
C VAL A 225 3.85 8.28 -11.48
N SER A 226 4.42 9.42 -11.85
CA SER A 226 5.16 9.58 -13.10
C SER A 226 6.63 9.20 -12.91
N SER A 227 7.30 8.79 -13.99
CA SER A 227 8.74 8.49 -13.96
C SER A 227 9.45 8.98 -15.20
N GLN A 228 10.66 9.49 -15.04
CA GLN A 228 11.54 9.90 -16.14
C GLN A 228 13.00 9.55 -15.83
N ARG A 229 13.92 9.72 -16.80
CA ARG A 229 15.35 9.72 -16.49
C ARG A 229 15.76 11.11 -16.01
N LEU A 230 16.53 11.14 -14.93
CA LEU A 230 17.16 12.34 -14.39
C LEU A 230 18.40 12.71 -15.23
N LYS A 231 18.90 13.93 -15.06
CA LYS A 231 20.09 14.45 -15.77
C LYS A 231 21.34 13.58 -15.58
N ASN A 232 21.47 12.91 -14.44
CA ASN A 232 22.57 11.98 -14.14
C ASN A 232 22.35 10.56 -14.71
N GLY A 233 21.31 10.35 -15.52
CA GLY A 233 20.95 9.05 -16.08
C GLY A 233 20.17 8.15 -15.11
N ASN A 234 20.01 8.47 -13.84
CA ASN A 234 19.24 7.63 -12.92
C ASN A 234 17.73 7.76 -13.17
N ALA A 235 16.96 6.75 -12.76
CA ALA A 235 15.51 6.82 -12.83
C ALA A 235 14.96 7.73 -11.72
N GLY A 236 14.09 8.66 -12.09
CA GLY A 236 13.36 9.55 -11.20
C GLY A 236 11.88 9.21 -11.16
N CYS A 237 11.22 9.65 -10.09
CA CYS A 237 9.78 9.56 -9.90
C CYS A 237 9.20 10.86 -9.35
N ARG A 238 7.95 11.15 -9.68
CA ARG A 238 7.19 12.28 -9.15
C ARG A 238 5.80 11.81 -8.74
N PHE A 239 5.30 12.32 -7.63
CA PHE A 239 3.98 12.02 -7.10
C PHE A 239 3.01 13.10 -7.57
N ASP A 240 2.10 12.76 -8.48
CA ASP A 240 1.33 13.77 -9.23
C ASP A 240 -0.06 14.02 -8.66
N GLN A 241 -0.76 12.95 -8.27
CA GLN A 241 -2.12 13.01 -7.72
C GLN A 241 -2.28 11.99 -6.60
N LEU A 242 -3.19 12.29 -5.67
CA LEU A 242 -3.61 11.41 -4.60
C LEU A 242 -5.12 11.19 -4.70
N LEU A 243 -5.56 9.93 -4.75
CA LEU A 243 -6.95 9.55 -4.54
C LEU A 243 -7.09 9.02 -3.11
N TYR A 244 -7.77 9.79 -2.26
CA TYR A 244 -8.04 9.40 -0.88
C TYR A 244 -9.37 8.67 -0.81
N CYS A 245 -9.36 7.47 -0.24
CA CYS A 245 -10.51 6.58 -0.18
C CYS A 245 -10.82 6.19 1.27
N LYS A 246 -12.10 6.14 1.63
CA LYS A 246 -12.56 5.75 2.96
C LYS A 246 -13.70 4.75 2.88
N THR A 247 -13.72 3.79 3.82
CA THR A 247 -14.79 2.81 3.99
C THR A 247 -15.01 1.96 2.74
N PRO A 248 -14.16 0.93 2.52
CA PRO A 248 -14.40 -0.03 1.42
C PRO A 248 -15.74 -0.74 1.65
N SER A 249 -16.47 -0.99 0.56
CA SER A 249 -17.83 -1.54 0.60
C SER A 249 -17.88 -2.89 -0.10
N LEU A 250 -18.35 -3.94 0.59
CA LEU A 250 -18.63 -5.24 -0.05
C LEU A 250 -19.66 -5.08 -1.17
N LEU A 251 -20.70 -4.27 -0.98
CA LEU A 251 -21.72 -4.05 -2.01
C LEU A 251 -21.09 -3.46 -3.29
N ASN A 252 -20.21 -2.48 -3.14
CA ASN A 252 -19.52 -1.87 -4.27
C ASN A 252 -18.53 -2.86 -4.92
N PHE A 253 -17.87 -3.67 -4.12
CA PHE A 253 -17.01 -4.76 -4.63
C PHE A 253 -17.79 -5.74 -5.51
N LEU A 254 -19.00 -6.16 -5.08
CA LEU A 254 -19.86 -7.03 -5.87
C LEU A 254 -20.36 -6.35 -7.15
N HIS A 255 -20.69 -5.06 -7.09
CA HIS A 255 -21.05 -4.29 -8.28
C HIS A 255 -19.89 -4.25 -9.28
N LEU A 256 -18.69 -3.91 -8.84
CA LEU A 256 -17.49 -3.93 -9.68
C LEU A 256 -17.20 -5.33 -10.25
N ALA A 257 -17.47 -6.39 -9.51
CA ALA A 257 -17.34 -7.76 -10.02
C ALA A 257 -18.34 -8.04 -11.15
N ASN A 258 -19.60 -7.64 -10.97
CA ASN A 258 -20.64 -7.77 -12.00
C ASN A 258 -20.34 -6.96 -13.25
N ASP A 259 -19.72 -5.78 -13.10
CA ASP A 259 -19.37 -4.89 -14.21
C ASP A 259 -18.08 -5.30 -14.94
N GLY A 260 -17.36 -6.31 -14.42
CA GLY A 260 -16.10 -6.77 -14.98
C GLY A 260 -14.88 -5.94 -14.57
N ASN A 261 -15.04 -5.09 -13.56
CA ASN A 261 -13.97 -4.27 -12.99
C ASN A 261 -13.28 -4.93 -11.78
N MET A 262 -13.76 -6.06 -11.26
CA MET A 262 -12.96 -6.92 -10.36
C MET A 262 -12.31 -8.06 -11.12
N TYR A 263 -11.00 -8.19 -10.90
CA TYR A 263 -10.18 -9.27 -11.43
C TYR A 263 -9.72 -10.17 -10.29
N LEU A 264 -9.64 -11.47 -10.59
CA LEU A 264 -8.99 -12.46 -9.75
C LEU A 264 -7.80 -13.04 -10.51
N ASP A 265 -6.61 -12.90 -9.92
CA ASP A 265 -5.42 -13.55 -10.44
C ASP A 265 -5.17 -14.86 -9.69
N PHE A 266 -4.98 -15.93 -10.44
CA PHE A 266 -4.30 -17.12 -9.94
C PHE A 266 -2.81 -16.94 -10.16
N THR A 267 -2.00 -17.15 -9.12
CA THR A 267 -0.54 -17.03 -9.20
C THR A 267 0.13 -18.25 -8.59
N LEU A 268 -0.20 -19.42 -9.13
CA LEU A 268 0.22 -20.72 -8.61
C LEU A 268 1.26 -21.36 -9.55
N SER A 269 2.21 -22.07 -8.97
CA SER A 269 3.12 -22.93 -9.74
C SER A 269 3.57 -24.11 -8.91
N GLU A 270 3.91 -25.20 -9.57
CA GLU A 270 4.44 -26.41 -8.97
C GLU A 270 5.82 -26.69 -9.56
N THR A 271 6.78 -27.02 -8.69
CA THR A 271 8.11 -27.46 -9.11
C THR A 271 8.57 -28.57 -8.17
N ASN A 272 8.89 -29.74 -8.73
CA ASN A 272 9.35 -30.93 -8.00
C ASN A 272 8.40 -31.38 -6.88
N GLY A 273 7.11 -31.41 -7.14
CA GLY A 273 6.04 -31.78 -6.20
C GLY A 273 5.65 -30.67 -5.22
N ARG A 274 6.32 -29.52 -5.24
CA ARG A 274 6.04 -28.41 -4.30
C ARG A 274 5.35 -27.25 -4.99
N VAL A 275 4.13 -26.96 -4.54
CA VAL A 275 3.39 -25.78 -5.00
C VAL A 275 3.88 -24.51 -4.31
N LYS A 276 4.38 -23.58 -5.12
CA LYS A 276 4.58 -22.17 -4.77
C LYS A 276 3.28 -21.42 -5.04
N ASP A 277 2.72 -20.90 -3.96
CA ASP A 277 1.48 -20.13 -3.95
C ASP A 277 1.83 -18.66 -3.73
N HIS A 278 1.78 -17.87 -4.80
CA HIS A 278 1.92 -16.41 -4.70
C HIS A 278 0.58 -15.71 -4.41
N GLY A 279 -0.50 -16.48 -4.25
CA GLY A 279 -1.80 -16.03 -3.82
C GLY A 279 -2.88 -16.08 -4.90
N PHE A 280 -4.09 -15.83 -4.42
CA PHE A 280 -5.29 -15.54 -5.19
C PHE A 280 -5.55 -14.05 -5.03
N LEU A 281 -5.12 -13.26 -6.01
CA LEU A 281 -5.03 -11.81 -5.86
C LEU A 281 -6.28 -11.15 -6.41
N TRP A 282 -7.02 -10.45 -5.57
CA TRP A 282 -8.14 -9.62 -5.99
C TRP A 282 -7.62 -8.25 -6.41
N ARG A 283 -7.94 -7.84 -7.64
CA ARG A 283 -7.38 -6.65 -8.28
C ARG A 283 -8.44 -5.82 -8.99
N VAL A 284 -8.17 -4.54 -9.14
CA VAL A 284 -9.08 -3.56 -9.75
C VAL A 284 -8.35 -2.64 -10.72
N PRO A 285 -8.94 -2.23 -11.85
CA PRO A 285 -8.43 -1.13 -12.66
C PRO A 285 -8.22 0.13 -11.83
N GLN A 286 -7.21 0.92 -12.17
CA GLN A 286 -6.85 2.10 -11.38
C GLN A 286 -7.92 3.20 -11.45
N ASP A 287 -8.64 3.29 -12.56
CA ASP A 287 -9.76 4.20 -12.80
C ASP A 287 -11.03 3.77 -12.05
N ALA A 288 -11.27 2.47 -11.89
CA ALA A 288 -12.43 1.93 -11.16
C ALA A 288 -12.22 1.79 -9.63
N ILE A 289 -10.99 2.04 -9.12
CA ILE A 289 -10.69 1.78 -7.71
C ILE A 289 -11.46 2.68 -6.75
N GLY A 290 -11.81 3.89 -7.17
CA GLY A 290 -12.60 4.82 -6.35
C GLY A 290 -13.98 4.26 -6.04
N ASP A 291 -14.59 3.56 -6.98
CA ASP A 291 -15.95 3.03 -6.89
C ASP A 291 -16.07 1.96 -5.80
N LEU A 292 -14.97 1.33 -5.37
CA LEU A 292 -14.95 0.36 -4.26
C LEU A 292 -15.33 1.00 -2.92
N TYR A 293 -15.17 2.32 -2.78
CA TYR A 293 -15.25 3.03 -1.52
C TYR A 293 -16.51 3.89 -1.43
N GLN A 294 -17.00 4.10 -0.21
CA GLN A 294 -18.17 4.96 0.03
C GLN A 294 -17.83 6.44 -0.12
N GLU A 295 -16.60 6.83 0.24
CA GLU A 295 -16.15 8.21 0.13
C GLU A 295 -14.79 8.26 -0.57
N THR A 296 -14.68 9.16 -1.55
CA THR A 296 -13.44 9.42 -2.27
C THR A 296 -13.16 10.91 -2.41
N GLN A 297 -11.89 11.26 -2.48
CA GLN A 297 -11.43 12.62 -2.74
C GLN A 297 -10.19 12.56 -3.63
N LEU A 298 -10.31 13.07 -4.87
CA LEU A 298 -9.17 13.22 -5.77
C LEU A 298 -8.49 14.56 -5.51
N ILE A 299 -7.17 14.53 -5.32
CA ILE A 299 -6.35 15.69 -4.99
C ILE A 299 -5.23 15.80 -6.01
N ASP A 300 -5.21 16.92 -6.73
CA ASP A 300 -4.09 17.29 -7.58
C ASP A 300 -2.97 17.89 -6.73
N LEU A 301 -1.79 17.26 -6.74
CA LEU A 301 -0.66 17.67 -5.93
C LEU A 301 0.12 18.84 -6.57
N SER A 302 -0.25 19.28 -7.77
CA SER A 302 0.33 20.45 -8.43
C SER A 302 -0.26 21.79 -7.99
N LEU A 303 -1.46 21.76 -7.40
CA LEU A 303 -2.16 22.94 -6.89
C LEU A 303 -1.78 23.17 -5.43
N ASN A 304 -1.53 24.42 -5.05
CA ASN A 304 -1.31 24.82 -3.65
C ASN A 304 -2.65 25.08 -2.95
#